data_AF-A0A3D6DXP6-F1
#
_entry.id   AF-A0A3D6DXP6-F1
#
_cell.length_a   1.000
_cell.length_b   1.000
_cell.length_c   1.000
_cell.angle_alpha   90.00
_cell.angle_beta   90.00
_cell.angle_gamma   90.00
#
_symmetry.space_group_name_H-M   'P 1'
#
loop_
_entity.id
_entity.type
_entity.pdbx_description
1 polymer ?
#
loop_
_entity_poly.entity_id
_entity_poly.type
_entity_poly.pdbx_seq_one_letter_code
_entity_poly.pdbx_strand_id
1 'polypeptide(L)'
;MTDSLLTGHGGTSGLSWHAARQDFGAKAVFDNLNALATYVATNALIDPDSPYKINRTLAFDKIKRQIGRWLLAAATTPRRLKSLLEELALNLQKLVPHRSRPRKPQPKPHRSHAYKRT
;
A
#
# COMPACT_ATOMS: atom_id res chain seq x y z
N MET A 1 21.52 -43.96 -33.55
CA MET A 1 20.57 -43.84 -32.43
C MET A 1 20.91 -42.57 -31.68
N THR A 2 20.29 -41.46 -32.07
CA THR A 2 20.45 -40.15 -31.43
C THR A 2 19.49 -40.07 -30.27
N ASP A 3 20.04 -40.10 -29.06
CA ASP A 3 19.29 -39.79 -27.85
C ASP A 3 18.94 -38.30 -27.88
N SER A 4 17.64 -38.01 -27.92
CA SER A 4 17.12 -36.66 -28.07
C SER A 4 17.25 -35.94 -26.74
N LEU A 5 18.31 -35.14 -26.64
CA LEU A 5 18.53 -34.12 -25.64
C LEU A 5 17.23 -33.35 -25.35
N LEU A 6 16.77 -33.51 -24.10
CA LEU A 6 16.09 -32.53 -23.27
C LEU A 6 15.77 -31.23 -24.01
N THR A 7 14.52 -31.13 -24.44
CA THR A 7 13.89 -29.88 -24.84
C THR A 7 14.11 -28.84 -23.75
N GLY A 8 14.84 -27.79 -24.12
CA GLY A 8 15.27 -26.73 -23.22
C GLY A 8 14.11 -26.09 -22.46
N HIS A 9 14.12 -26.26 -21.15
CA HIS A 9 13.42 -25.38 -20.20
C HIS A 9 14.25 -24.10 -19.99
N GLY A 10 14.57 -23.41 -21.08
CA GLY A 10 15.41 -22.21 -21.08
C GLY A 10 14.58 -20.96 -21.33
N GLY A 11 14.10 -20.29 -20.27
CA GLY A 11 13.50 -18.97 -20.44
C GLY A 11 12.86 -18.29 -19.23
N THR A 12 12.46 -19.00 -18.18
CA THR A 12 11.48 -18.44 -17.22
C THR A 12 11.84 -18.48 -15.74
N SER A 13 13.02 -18.94 -15.30
CA SER A 13 13.31 -19.06 -13.85
C SER A 13 14.18 -17.94 -13.27
N GLY A 14 15.16 -17.40 -14.01
CA GLY A 14 16.09 -16.39 -13.50
C GLY A 14 15.62 -14.93 -13.63
N LEU A 15 15.18 -14.53 -14.83
CA LEU A 15 14.70 -13.17 -15.11
C LEU A 15 13.37 -12.86 -14.40
N SER A 16 12.48 -13.84 -14.30
CA SER A 16 11.21 -13.72 -13.57
C SER A 16 11.43 -13.55 -12.06
N TRP A 17 12.40 -14.27 -11.48
CA TRP A 17 12.73 -14.18 -10.07
C TRP A 17 13.40 -12.86 -9.71
N HIS A 18 14.30 -12.38 -10.58
CA HIS A 18 14.93 -11.08 -10.40
C HIS A 18 13.89 -9.95 -10.45
N ALA A 19 12.97 -9.97 -11.42
CA ALA A 19 11.87 -9.02 -11.51
C ALA A 19 10.97 -9.08 -10.26
N ALA A 20 10.59 -10.29 -9.81
CA ALA A 20 9.79 -10.47 -8.61
C ALA A 20 10.45 -9.89 -7.34
N ARG A 21 11.77 -10.04 -7.20
CA ARG A 21 12.53 -9.43 -6.08
C ARG A 21 12.55 -7.91 -6.15
N GLN A 22 12.69 -7.35 -7.34
CA GLN A 22 12.64 -5.89 -7.55
C GLN A 22 11.25 -5.34 -7.23
N ASP A 23 10.19 -5.98 -7.71
CA ASP A 23 8.81 -5.57 -7.43
C ASP A 23 8.48 -5.66 -5.94
N PHE A 24 8.93 -6.73 -5.27
CA PHE A 24 8.79 -6.88 -3.83
C PHE A 24 9.52 -5.77 -3.07
N GLY A 25 10.79 -5.53 -3.41
CA GLY A 25 11.60 -4.48 -2.79
C GLY A 25 10.99 -3.08 -2.97
N ALA A 26 10.57 -2.76 -4.20
CA ALA A 26 9.91 -1.50 -4.51
C ALA A 26 8.63 -1.32 -3.69
N LYS A 27 7.80 -2.38 -3.60
CA LYS A 27 6.59 -2.35 -2.78
C LYS A 27 6.87 -2.10 -1.31
N ALA A 28 7.85 -2.81 -0.73
CA ALA A 28 8.23 -2.63 0.67
C ALA A 28 8.71 -1.19 0.96
N VAL A 29 9.55 -0.64 0.08
CA VAL A 29 10.02 0.75 0.20
C VAL A 29 8.87 1.75 0.11
N PHE A 30 7.97 1.59 -0.87
CA PHE A 30 6.83 2.49 -1.02
C PHE A 30 5.85 2.44 0.15
N ASP A 31 5.53 1.24 0.65
CA ASP A 31 4.63 1.09 1.80
C ASP A 31 5.24 1.73 3.07
N ASN A 32 6.56 1.60 3.28
CA ASN A 32 7.27 2.23 4.39
C ASN A 32 7.30 3.76 4.29
N LEU A 33 7.57 4.30 3.10
CA LEU A 33 7.57 5.75 2.88
C LEU A 33 6.16 6.35 3.04
N ASN A 34 5.11 5.64 2.59
CA ASN A 34 3.72 6.05 2.82
C ASN A 34 3.39 6.10 4.33
N ALA A 35 3.80 5.06 5.07
CA ALA A 35 3.61 5.00 6.52
C ALA A 35 4.36 6.14 7.23
N LEU A 36 5.62 6.39 6.84
CA LEU A 36 6.43 7.46 7.39
C LEU A 36 5.83 8.84 7.11
N ALA A 37 5.41 9.12 5.87
CA ALA A 37 4.76 10.39 5.53
C ALA A 37 3.49 10.61 6.36
N THR A 38 2.68 9.56 6.53
CA THR A 38 1.46 9.63 7.36
C THR A 38 1.78 9.87 8.84
N TYR A 39 2.83 9.24 9.37
CA TYR A 39 3.31 9.46 10.74
C TYR A 39 3.79 10.89 10.96
N VAL A 40 4.67 11.40 10.09
CA VAL A 40 5.18 12.78 10.15
C VAL A 40 4.04 13.79 10.06
N ALA A 41 3.10 13.58 9.14
CA ALA A 41 1.94 14.44 8.98
C ALA A 41 1.04 14.45 10.21
N THR A 42 0.85 13.28 10.86
CA THR A 42 0.08 13.19 12.10
C THR A 42 0.75 14.00 13.20
N ASN A 43 2.06 13.81 13.42
CA ASN A 43 2.80 14.53 14.45
C ASN A 43 2.89 16.05 14.21
N ALA A 44 2.93 16.48 12.94
CA ALA A 44 3.10 17.89 12.60
C ALA A 44 1.79 18.68 12.56
N LEU A 45 0.66 18.04 12.24
CA LEU A 45 -0.59 18.72 11.89
C LEU A 45 -1.77 18.38 12.80
N ILE A 46 -1.66 17.34 13.64
CA ILE A 46 -2.75 16.87 14.48
C ILE A 46 -2.35 16.97 15.95
N ASP A 47 -3.17 17.66 16.72
CA ASP A 47 -3.06 17.69 18.17
C ASP A 47 -3.14 16.26 18.76
N PRO A 48 -2.27 15.87 19.71
CA PRO A 48 -2.24 14.51 20.27
C PRO A 48 -3.60 14.06 20.83
N ASP A 49 -4.33 14.97 21.46
CA ASP A 49 -5.63 14.73 22.09
C ASP A 49 -6.80 14.84 21.09
N SER A 50 -6.51 15.20 19.83
CA SER A 50 -7.50 15.26 18.79
C SER A 50 -8.14 13.89 18.53
N PRO A 51 -9.49 13.81 18.50
CA PRO A 51 -10.19 12.61 18.09
C PRO A 51 -10.10 12.37 16.57
N TYR A 52 -9.51 13.29 15.82
CA TYR A 52 -9.31 13.16 14.38
C TYR A 52 -7.92 12.61 14.08
N LYS A 53 -7.83 11.70 13.10
CA LYS A 53 -6.58 11.10 12.62
C LYS A 53 -6.55 11.19 11.10
N ILE A 54 -5.36 11.16 10.51
CA ILE A 54 -5.22 11.09 9.05
C ILE A 54 -5.93 9.84 8.54
N ASN A 55 -6.76 9.99 7.51
CA ASN A 55 -7.32 8.86 6.79
C ASN A 55 -6.19 8.14 6.04
N ARG A 56 -5.65 7.08 6.65
CA ARG A 56 -4.51 6.34 6.10
C ARG A 56 -4.79 5.80 4.70
N THR A 57 -5.98 5.29 4.45
CA THR A 57 -6.34 4.76 3.12
C THR A 57 -6.25 5.85 2.05
N LEU A 58 -6.85 7.01 2.31
CA LEU A 58 -6.77 8.14 1.38
C LEU A 58 -5.34 8.66 1.24
N ALA A 59 -4.58 8.71 2.34
CA ALA A 59 -3.19 9.13 2.33
C ALA A 59 -2.32 8.21 1.45
N PHE A 60 -2.45 6.90 1.62
CA PHE A 60 -1.76 5.91 0.79
C PHE A 60 -2.13 6.07 -0.69
N ASP A 61 -3.41 6.26 -1.02
CA ASP A 61 -3.85 6.46 -2.40
C ASP A 61 -3.27 7.72 -3.04
N LYS A 62 -3.15 8.80 -2.29
CA LYS A 62 -2.58 10.08 -2.76
C LYS A 62 -1.06 10.01 -2.89
N ILE A 63 -0.37 9.48 -1.88
CA ILE A 63 1.10 9.38 -1.85
C ILE A 63 1.58 8.37 -2.90
N LYS A 64 0.98 7.18 -2.98
CA LYS A 64 1.39 6.11 -3.93
C LYS A 64 1.39 6.58 -5.39
N ARG A 65 0.50 7.49 -5.76
CA ARG A 65 0.42 8.05 -7.13
C ARG A 65 1.56 9.02 -7.46
N GLN A 66 2.18 9.61 -6.45
CA GLN A 66 3.16 10.69 -6.62
C GLN A 66 4.57 10.28 -6.23
N ILE A 67 4.72 9.30 -5.35
CA ILE A 67 5.99 8.93 -4.74
C ILE A 67 7.05 8.48 -5.75
N GLY A 68 6.69 7.76 -6.81
CA GLY A 68 7.64 7.43 -7.89
C GLY A 68 8.17 8.68 -8.60
N ARG A 69 7.31 9.67 -8.85
CA ARG A 69 7.70 10.96 -9.46
C ARG A 69 8.57 11.78 -8.51
N TRP A 70 8.28 11.73 -7.22
CA TRP A 70 9.08 12.41 -6.20
C TRP A 70 10.47 11.82 -6.05
N LEU A 71 10.60 10.49 -6.07
CA LEU A 71 11.91 9.84 -6.04
C LEU A 71 12.75 10.20 -7.27
N LEU A 72 12.14 10.27 -8.46
CA LEU A 72 12.81 10.72 -9.68
C LEU A 72 13.20 12.20 -9.65
N ALA A 73 12.44 13.04 -8.95
CA ALA A 73 12.65 14.48 -8.86
C ALA A 73 12.97 14.94 -7.43
N ALA A 74 13.76 14.15 -6.69
CA ALA A 74 13.95 14.31 -5.25
C ALA A 74 14.40 15.72 -4.84
N ALA A 75 15.26 16.37 -5.65
CA ALA A 75 15.75 17.73 -5.41
C ALA A 75 14.63 18.81 -5.42
N THR A 76 13.52 18.57 -6.11
CA THR A 76 12.40 19.54 -6.23
C THR A 76 11.15 19.12 -5.43
N THR A 77 11.16 17.91 -4.90
CA THR A 77 10.06 17.27 -4.16
C THR A 77 9.61 18.01 -2.89
N PRO A 78 10.50 18.65 -2.08
CA PRO A 78 10.08 19.26 -0.82
C PRO A 78 8.93 20.28 -0.97
N ARG A 79 8.90 21.03 -2.07
CA ARG A 79 7.81 22.00 -2.35
C ARG A 79 6.45 21.32 -2.58
N ARG A 80 6.43 20.13 -3.19
CA ARG A 80 5.21 19.37 -3.49
C ARG A 80 4.70 18.61 -2.27
N LEU A 81 5.60 18.24 -1.36
CA LEU A 81 5.26 17.50 -0.15
C LEU A 81 4.38 18.35 0.79
N LYS A 82 4.70 19.63 0.97
CA LYS A 82 3.93 20.52 1.86
C LYS A 82 2.44 20.59 1.47
N SER A 83 2.13 20.87 0.20
CA SER A 83 0.74 20.97 -0.26
C SER A 83 -0.02 19.64 -0.15
N LEU A 84 0.66 18.51 -0.34
CA LEU A 84 0.05 17.20 -0.09
C LEU A 84 -0.28 17.03 1.40
N LEU A 85 0.65 17.35 2.30
CA LEU A 85 0.45 17.21 3.74
C LEU A 85 -0.75 18.06 4.21
N GLU A 86 -0.89 19.27 3.68
CA GLU A 86 -2.06 20.12 3.88
C GLU A 86 -3.35 19.46 3.35
N GLU A 87 -3.34 18.89 2.15
CA GLU A 87 -4.50 18.15 1.59
C GLU A 87 -4.89 16.94 2.45
N LEU A 88 -3.92 16.21 3.00
CA LEU A 88 -4.17 15.10 3.92
C LEU A 88 -4.81 15.58 5.24
N ALA A 89 -4.37 16.73 5.75
CA ALA A 89 -4.92 17.34 6.95
C ALA A 89 -6.34 17.90 6.76
N LEU A 90 -6.76 18.20 5.51
CA LEU A 90 -8.15 18.54 5.22
C LEU A 90 -9.08 17.32 5.22
N ASN A 91 -8.54 16.11 5.09
CA ASN A 91 -9.32 14.87 4.95
C ASN A 91 -9.12 13.93 6.15
N LEU A 92 -9.31 14.47 7.35
CA LEU A 92 -9.22 13.68 8.57
C LEU A 92 -10.42 12.76 8.77
N GLN A 93 -10.19 11.64 9.43
CA GLN A 93 -11.22 10.73 9.89
C GLN A 93 -11.33 10.80 11.41
N LYS A 94 -12.56 10.94 11.91
CA LYS A 94 -12.82 10.87 13.36
C LYS A 94 -12.67 9.42 13.85
N LEU A 95 -11.71 9.20 14.74
CA LEU A 95 -11.59 7.99 15.53
C LEU A 95 -12.59 8.06 16.68
N VAL A 96 -13.47 7.08 16.78
CA VAL A 96 -14.42 6.96 17.89
C VAL A 96 -13.99 5.74 18.70
N PRO A 97 -13.48 5.93 19.93
CA PRO A 97 -13.10 4.83 20.81
C PRO A 97 -14.27 3.85 20.97
N HIS A 98 -13.95 2.55 21.04
CA HIS A 98 -14.92 1.46 21.23
C HIS A 98 -15.99 1.32 20.15
N ARG A 99 -15.90 2.06 19.03
CA ARG A 99 -16.82 1.92 17.90
C ARG A 99 -16.40 0.76 17.02
N SER A 100 -17.02 -0.40 17.24
CA SER A 100 -17.02 -1.48 16.26
C SER A 100 -18.21 -1.32 15.31
N ARG A 101 -17.98 -1.46 14.00
CA ARG A 101 -19.04 -1.61 12.99
C ARG A 101 -18.85 -2.97 12.32
N PRO A 102 -19.26 -4.08 12.97
CA PRO A 102 -19.17 -5.39 12.37
C PRO A 102 -20.01 -5.42 11.10
N ARG A 103 -19.45 -6.01 10.03
CA ARG A 103 -20.21 -6.23 8.79
C ARG A 103 -21.38 -7.15 9.13
N LYS A 104 -22.59 -6.81 8.65
CA LYS A 104 -23.73 -7.74 8.74
C LYS A 104 -23.31 -9.09 8.12
N PRO A 105 -23.64 -10.24 8.75
CA PRO A 105 -23.40 -11.53 8.13
C PRO A 105 -24.04 -11.55 6.74
N GLN A 106 -23.21 -11.74 5.72
CA GLN A 106 -23.68 -11.94 4.36
C GLN A 106 -23.29 -13.36 3.95
N PRO A 107 -24.21 -14.12 3.30
CA PRO A 107 -23.85 -15.37 2.68
C PRO A 107 -22.63 -15.12 1.78
N LYS A 108 -21.58 -15.89 1.97
CA LYS A 108 -20.40 -15.73 1.12
C LYS A 108 -20.83 -16.06 -0.31
N PRO A 109 -20.35 -15.33 -1.32
CA PRO A 109 -20.80 -15.47 -2.71
C PRO A 109 -20.40 -16.80 -3.37
N HIS A 110 -19.79 -17.72 -2.63
CA HIS A 110 -19.45 -19.05 -3.13
C HIS A 110 -20.58 -20.06 -2.91
N ARG A 111 -20.62 -21.08 -3.77
CA ARG A 111 -21.58 -22.19 -3.70
C ARG A 111 -21.46 -22.95 -2.37
N SER A 112 -22.55 -23.58 -1.95
CA SER A 112 -22.67 -24.37 -0.72
C SER A 112 -21.54 -25.40 -0.51
N HIS A 113 -21.03 -26.00 -1.59
CA HIS A 113 -19.95 -26.99 -1.54
C HIS A 113 -18.56 -26.42 -1.14
N ALA A 114 -18.36 -25.11 -1.20
CA ALA A 114 -17.12 -24.45 -0.75
C ALA A 114 -17.11 -24.15 0.77
N TYR A 115 -18.25 -24.34 1.44
CA TYR A 115 -18.29 -24.26 2.90
C TYR A 115 -17.62 -25.53 3.49
N LYS A 116 -16.80 -25.34 4.51
CA LYS A 116 -16.28 -26.46 5.31
C LYS A 116 -17.49 -27.15 5.96
N ARG A 117 -17.64 -28.46 5.76
CA ARG A 117 -18.64 -29.25 6.49
C ARG A 117 -18.23 -29.27 7.97
N THR A 118 -19.13 -28.80 8.83
CA THR A 118 -19.05 -28.96 10.29
C THR A 118 -19.34 -30.40 10.66
#